data_AF-A0A7C4RYE3-F1
#
_entry.id   AF-A0A7C4RYE3-F1
#
_cell.length_a   1.000
_cell.length_b   1.000
_cell.length_c   1.000
_cell.angle_alpha   90.00
_cell.angle_beta   90.00
_cell.angle_gamma   90.00
#
_symmetry.space_group_name_H-M   'P 1'
#
loop_
_entity.id
_entity.type
_entity.pdbx_description
1 polymer ?
#
loop_
_entity_poly.entity_id
_entity_poly.type
_entity_poly.pdbx_seq_one_letter_code
_entity_poly.pdbx_strand_id
1 'polypeptide(L)' 'MRVKQDFYSLAEAKAKFSKVVDDALSKDIIITRNGKPAVVIIS' A
#
# COMPACT_ATOMS: atom_id res chain seq x y z
N MET A 1 -11.71 5.81 15.35
CA MET A 1 -10.82 6.56 14.44
C MET A 1 -10.64 5.71 13.19
N ARG A 2 -11.11 6.15 12.00
CA ARG A 2 -10.86 5.37 10.77
C ARG A 2 -9.39 5.56 10.41
N VAL A 3 -8.59 4.49 10.48
CA VAL A 3 -7.22 4.50 9.96
C VAL A 3 -7.30 4.81 8.47
N LYS A 4 -6.58 5.83 8.01
CA LYS A 4 -6.54 6.20 6.60
C LYS A 4 -5.80 5.08 5.88
N GLN A 5 -6.40 4.51 4.84
CA GLN A 5 -5.82 3.40 4.08
C GLN A 5 -5.67 3.83 2.64
N ASP A 6 -4.47 3.67 2.07
CA ASP A 6 -4.24 3.87 0.64
C ASP A 6 -4.06 2.53 -0.07
N PHE A 7 -4.44 2.48 -1.34
CA PHE A 7 -4.41 1.28 -2.15
C PHE A 7 -3.42 1.44 -3.30
N TYR A 8 -2.59 0.41 -3.48
CA TYR A 8 -1.73 0.28 -4.64
C TYR A 8 -2.01 -1.07 -5.33
N SER A 9 -1.96 -1.11 -6.65
CA SER A 9 -1.81 -2.40 -7.33
C SER A 9 -0.40 -2.94 -7.11
N LEU A 10 -0.24 -4.26 -7.21
CA LEU A 10 1.07 -4.90 -7.13
C LEU A 10 2.04 -4.36 -8.20
N ALA A 11 1.53 -3.96 -9.38
CA ALA A 11 2.33 -3.37 -10.44
C ALA A 11 2.85 -1.97 -10.04
N GLU A 12 1.98 -1.11 -9.51
CA GLU A 12 2.38 0.23 -9.06
C GLU A 12 3.33 0.17 -7.87
N ALA A 13 3.05 -0.72 -6.91
CA ALA A 13 3.90 -0.91 -5.74
C ALA A 13 5.32 -1.35 -6.14
N LYS A 14 5.45 -2.22 -7.15
CA LYS A 14 6.77 -2.60 -7.70
C LYS A 14 7.47 -1.44 -8.38
N ALA A 15 6.76 -0.68 -9.20
CA ALA A 15 7.35 0.43 -9.96
C ALA A 15 7.77 1.62 -9.08
N LYS A 16 7.12 1.80 -7.92
CA LYS A 16 7.28 2.98 -7.05
C LYS A 16 7.50 2.59 -5.59
N PHE A 17 8.24 1.51 -5.33
CA PHE A 17 8.29 0.91 -3.99
C PHE A 17 8.81 1.86 -2.91
N SER A 18 9.82 2.69 -3.21
CA SER A 18 10.32 3.69 -2.24
C SER A 18 9.21 4.66 -1.78
N LYS A 19 8.41 5.17 -2.72
CA LYS A 19 7.27 6.04 -2.38
C LYS A 19 6.23 5.30 -1.54
N VAL A 20 5.96 4.03 -1.86
CA VAL A 20 5.02 3.21 -1.06
C VAL A 20 5.51 3.06 0.37
N VAL A 21 6.81 2.85 0.57
CA VAL A 21 7.43 2.79 1.91
C VAL A 21 7.32 4.14 2.63
N ASP A 22 7.63 5.25 1.96
CA ASP A 22 7.50 6.59 2.55
C ASP A 22 6.05 6.90 2.97
N ASP A 23 5.08 6.56 2.12
CA ASP A 23 3.65 6.76 2.40
C ASP A 23 3.21 5.90 3.62
N ALA A 24 3.76 4.67 3.75
CA ALA A 24 3.43 3.72 4.83
C ALA A 24 3.87 4.17 6.23
N LEU A 25 4.82 5.11 6.34
CA LEU A 25 5.25 5.67 7.63
C LEU A 25 4.12 6.39 8.39
N SER A 26 3.07 6.81 7.68
CA SER A 26 1.96 7.61 8.22
C SER A 26 0.61 6.90 8.22
N LYS A 27 0.50 5.75 7.55
CA LYS A 27 -0.78 5.07 7.28
C LYS A 27 -0.56 3.63 6.80
N ASP A 28 -1.57 2.78 6.92
CA ASP A 28 -1.52 1.43 6.33
C ASP A 28 -1.67 1.49 4.81
N ILE A 29 -0.86 0.71 4.10
CA ILE A 29 -0.96 0.56 2.64
C ILE A 29 -1.45 -0.84 2.29
N ILE A 30 -2.54 -0.93 1.53
CA ILE A 30 -3.06 -2.20 1.02
C ILE A 30 -2.59 -2.40 -0.43
N ILE A 31 -1.83 -3.47 -0.66
CA ILE A 31 -1.44 -3.89 -2.00
C ILE A 31 -2.43 -4.91 -2.54
N THR A 32 -2.98 -4.63 -3.72
CA THR A 32 -3.92 -5.51 -4.42
C THR A 32 -3.25 -6.25 -5.57
N ARG A 33 -3.67 -7.49 -5.82
CA ARG A 33 -3.32 -8.27 -7.01
C ARG A 33 -4.61 -8.65 -7.73
N ASN A 34 -4.74 -8.22 -8.99
CA ASN A 34 -5.95 -8.42 -9.79
C ASN A 34 -7.23 -7.92 -9.09
N GLY A 35 -7.15 -6.71 -8.49
CA GLY A 35 -8.27 -6.07 -7.81
C GLY A 35 -8.61 -6.63 -6.42
N LYS A 36 -7.90 -7.65 -5.94
CA LYS A 36 -8.11 -8.24 -4.61
C LYS A 36 -6.96 -7.89 -3.66
N PRO A 37 -7.21 -7.48 -2.41
CA PRO A 37 -6.16 -7.31 -1.41
C PRO A 37 -5.31 -8.57 -1.27
N ALA A 38 -4.00 -8.40 -1.23
CA ALA A 38 -3.05 -9.52 -1.13
C ALA A 38 -2.06 -9.34 0.03
N VAL A 39 -1.61 -8.10 0.27
CA VAL A 39 -0.62 -7.77 1.29
C VAL A 39 -0.95 -6.42 1.90
N VAL A 40 -0.57 -6.20 3.16
CA VAL A 40 -0.61 -4.89 3.83
C VAL A 40 0.82 -4.53 4.24
N ILE A 41 1.20 -3.26 4.03
CA ILE A 41 2.43 -2.68 4.56
C ILE A 41 2.02 -1.76 5.71
N ILE A 42 2.69 -1.94 6.84
CA ILE A 42 2.52 -1.20 8.09
C ILE A 42 3.88 -0.63 8.51
N SER A 43 3.86 0.47 9.27
CA SER A 43 5.05 1.00 9.98
C SER A 43 5.44 0.07 11.12
#